data_AF-A0A952BA31-F1
#
_entry.id   AF-A0A952BA31-F1
#
_cell.length_a   1.000
_cell.length_b   1.000
_cell.length_c   1.000
_cell.angle_alpha   90.00
_cell.angle_beta   90.00
_cell.angle_gamma   90.00
#
_symmetry.space_group_name_H-M   'P 1'
#
loop_
_entity.id
_entity.type
_entity.pdbx_description
1 polymer ?
#
loop_
_entity_poly.entity_id
_entity_poly.type
_entity_poly.pdbx_seq_one_letter_code
_entity_poly.pdbx_strand_id
1 'polypeptide(L)'
;MKGQKMKYDYFTKKSLLICLLGMLTISTGCCINIDGWFRAEYEKTNKLDAPLAPRSTLALENEVGSITIDGQDVTNCDVTATITVKAPTEEEAKELAEQIKIELEQDGDALTVKITKPRKKRRRSISISFNITVPKQTALQISSDVGEIRISNITENIKAQTDVGKISCKEISGDIDLKVDVGKVNVVYSKTAPAACNVNIKTDVGSIDITIPPECSAAVQANTDVGSITTDMPLTIKGKVGKNLRGTIGAGEGKLYLRTDVGSIRIR
;
A
#
# COMPACT_ATOMS: atom_id res chain seq x y z
N MET A 1 72.06 34.23 -3.73
CA MET A 1 71.95 35.64 -3.27
C MET A 1 71.01 36.38 -4.20
N LYS A 2 69.99 37.05 -3.61
CA LYS A 2 69.40 38.36 -3.96
C LYS A 2 69.11 38.63 -5.46
N GLY A 3 67.93 39.07 -5.90
CA GLY A 3 66.76 39.68 -5.27
C GLY A 3 65.84 40.17 -6.42
N GLN A 4 64.52 40.14 -6.25
CA GLN A 4 63.67 41.34 -6.04
C GLN A 4 63.70 42.32 -7.24
N LYS A 5 62.60 42.65 -7.95
CA LYS A 5 61.31 43.21 -7.50
C LYS A 5 60.30 43.33 -8.68
N MET A 6 59.03 43.08 -8.37
CA MET A 6 57.82 43.92 -8.62
C MET A 6 57.79 44.92 -9.80
N LYS A 7 56.73 44.89 -10.63
CA LYS A 7 55.67 45.94 -10.69
C LYS A 7 54.62 45.73 -11.82
N TYR A 8 53.35 45.73 -11.41
CA TYR A 8 52.19 46.54 -11.85
C TYR A 8 51.97 46.96 -13.33
N ASP A 9 50.80 46.52 -13.82
CA ASP A 9 49.65 47.25 -14.39
C ASP A 9 49.62 47.93 -15.79
N TYR A 10 48.44 47.71 -16.41
CA TYR A 10 47.66 48.49 -17.39
C TYR A 10 48.30 49.12 -18.63
N PHE A 11 47.81 48.73 -19.82
CA PHE A 11 47.30 49.59 -20.93
C PHE A 11 47.02 48.72 -22.18
N THR A 12 45.75 48.51 -22.61
CA THR A 12 44.88 49.27 -23.56
C THR A 12 44.85 48.80 -25.03
N LYS A 13 43.60 48.71 -25.51
CA LYS A 13 43.04 49.09 -26.84
C LYS A 13 43.32 48.23 -28.09
N LYS A 14 42.24 47.62 -28.60
CA LYS A 14 41.55 47.88 -29.91
C LYS A 14 40.39 46.88 -30.05
N SER A 15 39.12 47.29 -29.99
CA SER A 15 38.28 47.93 -31.02
C SER A 15 37.43 46.95 -31.84
N LEU A 16 36.10 47.17 -31.72
CA LEU A 16 35.03 47.12 -32.73
C LEU A 16 34.27 45.80 -33.05
N LEU A 17 32.96 45.86 -32.71
CA LEU A 17 31.76 45.70 -33.58
C LEU A 17 31.49 44.28 -34.16
N ILE A 18 30.34 43.59 -34.00
CA ILE A 18 28.94 43.95 -34.29
C ILE A 18 27.97 43.01 -33.54
N CYS A 19 26.83 43.56 -33.12
CA CYS A 19 25.68 42.88 -32.51
C CYS A 19 24.82 42.07 -33.51
N LEU A 20 24.01 41.18 -32.91
CA LEU A 20 22.64 40.77 -33.24
C LEU A 20 22.36 39.39 -33.90
N LEU A 21 21.52 38.67 -33.15
CA LEU A 21 20.50 37.68 -33.53
C LEU A 21 20.90 36.19 -33.53
N GLY A 22 20.50 35.53 -32.45
CA GLY A 22 20.45 34.08 -32.33
C GLY A 22 20.10 33.64 -30.91
N MET A 23 18.88 33.93 -30.45
CA MET A 23 18.31 33.24 -29.29
C MET A 23 18.30 31.74 -29.58
N LEU A 24 19.19 31.01 -28.93
CA LEU A 24 18.95 29.62 -28.57
C LEU A 24 19.59 29.40 -27.20
N THR A 25 18.83 29.72 -26.15
CA THR A 25 19.16 29.34 -24.78
C THR A 25 19.03 27.83 -24.67
N ILE A 26 20.07 27.09 -25.09
CA ILE A 26 20.33 25.77 -24.52
C ILE A 26 20.91 26.06 -23.15
N SER A 27 20.00 26.24 -22.20
CA SER A 27 20.25 26.14 -20.78
C SER A 27 20.76 24.73 -20.51
N THR A 28 22.05 24.49 -20.75
CA THR A 28 22.81 23.49 -20.00
C THR A 28 22.91 24.02 -18.58
N GLY A 29 21.80 23.87 -17.85
CA GLY A 29 21.72 24.07 -16.42
C GLY A 29 22.53 22.96 -15.75
N CYS A 30 23.85 23.09 -15.78
CA CYS A 30 24.72 22.37 -14.87
C CYS A 30 24.60 23.09 -13.52
N CYS A 31 23.50 22.83 -12.82
CA CYS A 31 23.36 23.19 -11.42
C CYS A 31 24.20 22.21 -10.62
N ILE A 32 25.45 22.60 -10.35
CA ILE A 32 26.29 21.98 -9.33
C ILE A 32 25.65 22.34 -7.98
N ASN A 33 24.77 21.47 -7.48
CA ASN A 33 24.33 21.52 -6.08
C ASN A 33 25.20 20.56 -5.28
N ILE A 34 25.98 21.14 -4.37
CA ILE A 34 26.77 20.47 -3.35
C ILE A 34 25.89 20.34 -2.08
N ASP A 35 26.08 19.22 -1.38
CA ASP A 35 25.50 18.83 -0.08
C ASP A 35 24.15 18.09 -0.06
N GLY A 36 24.25 16.79 -0.37
CA GLY A 36 23.40 15.74 0.20
C GLY A 36 22.48 15.04 -0.79
N TRP A 37 22.50 13.71 -0.79
CA TRP A 37 21.26 12.93 -0.96
C TRP A 37 20.61 12.81 -2.35
N PHE A 38 21.26 13.15 -3.47
CA PHE A 38 20.63 12.94 -4.78
C PHE A 38 20.49 11.44 -5.09
N ARG A 39 19.29 10.92 -4.80
CA ARG A 39 18.74 9.70 -5.37
C ARG A 39 18.04 10.11 -6.65
N ALA A 40 18.62 9.78 -7.80
CA ALA A 40 17.85 9.76 -9.03
C ALA A 40 16.67 8.80 -8.87
N GLU A 41 15.53 9.18 -9.42
CA GLU A 41 14.28 8.46 -9.33
C GLU A 41 13.84 8.14 -10.74
N TYR A 42 13.51 6.87 -10.98
CA TYR A 42 12.95 6.41 -12.24
C TYR A 42 11.64 5.70 -11.96
N GLU A 43 10.62 6.05 -12.74
CA GLU A 43 9.28 5.48 -12.64
C GLU A 43 8.94 4.75 -13.93
N LYS A 44 8.40 3.54 -13.79
CA LYS A 44 7.91 2.72 -14.89
C LYS A 44 6.54 2.17 -14.53
N THR A 45 5.61 2.24 -15.48
CA THR A 45 4.28 1.64 -15.30
C THR A 45 4.15 0.42 -16.20
N ASN A 46 3.73 -0.70 -15.62
CA ASN A 46 3.34 -1.90 -16.34
C ASN A 46 1.82 -2.06 -16.23
N LYS A 47 1.16 -2.29 -17.37
CA LYS A 47 -0.25 -2.67 -17.42
C LYS A 47 -0.33 -4.10 -17.87
N LEU A 48 -1.04 -4.92 -17.10
CA LEU A 48 -1.31 -6.32 -17.40
C LEU A 48 -2.81 -6.54 -17.25
N ASP A 49 -3.36 -7.39 -18.08
CA ASP A 49 -4.73 -7.86 -17.98
C ASP A 49 -4.75 -9.38 -18.12
N ALA A 50 -5.65 -10.02 -17.38
CA ALA A 50 -5.91 -11.44 -17.51
C ALA A 50 -7.41 -11.71 -17.25
N PRO A 51 -8.02 -12.69 -17.93
CA PRO A 51 -9.36 -13.13 -17.58
C PRO A 51 -9.37 -13.67 -16.15
N LEU A 52 -10.39 -13.32 -15.36
CA LEU A 52 -10.55 -13.84 -14.01
C LEU A 52 -12.00 -14.30 -13.84
N ALA A 53 -12.18 -15.61 -13.67
CA ALA A 53 -13.51 -16.15 -13.48
C ALA A 53 -14.12 -15.64 -12.17
N PRO A 54 -15.45 -15.52 -12.09
CA PRO A 54 -16.11 -15.28 -10.81
C PRO A 54 -15.77 -16.38 -9.81
N ARG A 55 -15.63 -16.00 -8.54
CA ARG A 55 -15.24 -16.83 -7.39
C ARG A 55 -13.81 -17.36 -7.46
N SER A 56 -12.98 -16.85 -8.37
CA SER A 56 -11.55 -17.09 -8.39
C SER A 56 -10.83 -16.37 -7.24
N THR A 57 -9.59 -16.79 -6.97
CA THR A 57 -8.72 -16.18 -5.96
C THR A 57 -7.62 -15.35 -6.62
N LEU A 58 -7.46 -14.09 -6.20
CA LEU A 58 -6.30 -13.26 -6.54
C LEU A 58 -5.29 -13.31 -5.39
N ALA A 59 -4.07 -13.77 -5.69
CA ALA A 59 -2.93 -13.78 -4.77
C ALA A 59 -1.88 -12.74 -5.18
N LEU A 60 -1.45 -11.91 -4.22
CA LEU A 60 -0.40 -10.90 -4.43
C LEU A 60 0.46 -10.77 -3.18
N GLU A 61 1.77 -10.90 -3.37
CA GLU A 61 2.79 -10.61 -2.37
C GLU A 61 3.62 -9.41 -2.81
N ASN A 62 3.72 -8.40 -1.96
CA ASN A 62 4.55 -7.22 -2.21
C ASN A 62 5.48 -6.95 -1.02
N GLU A 63 6.66 -6.42 -1.28
CA GLU A 63 7.56 -6.03 -0.17
C GLU A 63 7.31 -4.58 0.24
N VAL A 64 7.26 -3.67 -0.74
CA VAL A 64 7.19 -2.24 -0.47
C VAL A 64 6.30 -1.56 -1.49
N GLY A 65 5.28 -0.86 -1.00
CA GLY A 65 4.42 -0.01 -1.81
C GLY A 65 2.95 -0.18 -1.46
N SER A 66 2.09 0.58 -2.12
CA SER A 66 0.65 0.53 -1.86
C SER A 66 -0.04 -0.50 -2.75
N ILE A 67 -1.03 -1.20 -2.22
CA ILE A 67 -1.88 -2.11 -2.98
C ILE A 67 -3.30 -1.56 -2.89
N THR A 68 -3.90 -1.23 -4.03
CA THR A 68 -5.28 -0.80 -4.14
C THR A 68 -6.03 -1.78 -5.02
N ILE A 69 -7.09 -2.37 -4.50
CA ILE A 69 -7.94 -3.35 -5.19
C ILE A 69 -9.37 -2.84 -5.17
N ASP A 70 -10.01 -2.77 -6.33
CA ASP A 70 -11.41 -2.37 -6.47
C ASP A 70 -12.21 -3.43 -7.21
N GLY A 71 -13.29 -3.89 -6.58
CA GLY A 71 -14.25 -4.82 -7.15
C GLY A 71 -15.27 -4.12 -8.06
N GLN A 72 -15.33 -4.52 -9.32
CA GLN A 72 -16.27 -3.98 -10.32
C GLN A 72 -17.03 -5.11 -11.01
N ASP A 73 -18.08 -4.76 -11.75
CA ASP A 73 -18.87 -5.70 -12.54
C ASP A 73 -18.16 -5.98 -13.89
N VAL A 74 -16.95 -6.52 -13.80
CA VAL A 74 -16.07 -6.88 -14.92
C VAL A 74 -15.75 -8.38 -14.88
N THR A 75 -15.23 -8.92 -15.98
CA THR A 75 -14.79 -10.33 -16.10
C THR A 75 -13.28 -10.49 -16.18
N ASN A 76 -12.55 -9.38 -16.20
CA ASN A 76 -11.10 -9.35 -16.31
C ASN A 76 -10.51 -8.78 -15.02
N CYS A 77 -9.28 -9.19 -14.74
CA CYS A 77 -8.41 -8.60 -13.75
C CYS A 77 -7.45 -7.65 -14.47
N ASP A 78 -7.62 -6.35 -14.24
CA ASP A 78 -6.73 -5.32 -14.78
C ASP A 78 -5.75 -4.89 -13.69
N VAL A 79 -4.45 -5.08 -13.94
CA VAL A 79 -3.36 -4.78 -13.01
C VAL A 79 -2.51 -3.65 -13.59
N THR A 80 -2.50 -2.51 -12.91
CA THR A 80 -1.55 -1.42 -13.18
C THR A 80 -0.52 -1.37 -12.06
N ALA A 81 0.72 -1.70 -12.37
CA ALA A 81 1.84 -1.67 -11.44
C ALA A 81 2.76 -0.49 -11.74
N THR A 82 2.90 0.43 -10.78
CA THR A 82 3.83 1.54 -10.82
C THR A 82 5.08 1.18 -10.03
N ILE A 83 6.18 1.00 -10.76
CA ILE A 83 7.50 0.65 -10.23
C ILE A 83 8.31 1.93 -10.08
N THR A 84 8.68 2.25 -8.85
CA THR A 84 9.53 3.41 -8.52
C THR A 84 10.87 2.91 -7.99
N VAL A 85 11.95 3.26 -8.68
CA VAL A 85 13.31 2.90 -8.29
C VAL A 85 14.10 4.16 -7.96
N LYS A 86 14.75 4.16 -6.80
CA LYS A 86 15.65 5.22 -6.36
C LYS A 86 17.08 4.72 -6.29
N ALA A 87 17.99 5.33 -7.03
CA ALA A 87 19.40 4.95 -7.11
C ALA A 87 20.32 6.20 -7.16
N PRO A 88 21.64 6.06 -6.98
CA PRO A 88 22.58 7.18 -7.10
C PRO A 88 22.58 7.89 -8.47
N THR A 89 22.31 7.18 -9.57
CA THR A 89 22.24 7.76 -10.93
C THR A 89 20.95 7.33 -11.64
N GLU A 90 20.54 8.11 -12.64
CA GLU A 90 19.31 7.85 -13.41
C GLU A 90 19.45 6.58 -14.27
N GLU A 91 20.61 6.38 -14.88
CA GLU A 91 20.89 5.18 -15.67
C GLU A 91 20.77 3.92 -14.81
N GLU A 92 21.32 3.95 -13.60
CA GLU A 92 21.21 2.83 -12.68
C GLU A 92 19.76 2.61 -12.20
N ALA A 93 19.02 3.69 -11.92
CA ALA A 93 17.61 3.59 -11.55
C ALA A 93 16.78 2.92 -12.66
N LYS A 94 17.06 3.29 -13.92
CA LYS A 94 16.43 2.72 -15.11
C LYS A 94 16.81 1.26 -15.32
N GLU A 95 18.09 0.90 -15.28
CA GLU A 95 18.56 -0.49 -15.42
C GLU A 95 17.92 -1.42 -14.39
N LEU A 96 17.77 -0.96 -13.15
CA LEU A 96 17.13 -1.72 -12.08
C LEU A 96 15.62 -1.85 -12.31
N ALA A 97 14.97 -0.80 -12.80
CA ALA A 97 13.54 -0.84 -13.14
C ALA A 97 13.24 -1.77 -14.32
N GLU A 98 14.13 -1.86 -15.30
CA GLU A 98 14.01 -2.77 -16.44
C GLU A 98 14.17 -4.24 -16.05
N GLN A 99 14.94 -4.53 -15.01
CA GLN A 99 15.10 -5.89 -14.46
C GLN A 99 13.89 -6.36 -13.64
N ILE A 100 12.98 -5.47 -13.26
CA ILE A 100 11.76 -5.84 -12.53
C ILE A 100 10.75 -6.37 -13.54
N LYS A 101 10.38 -7.64 -13.36
CA LYS A 101 9.35 -8.32 -14.15
C LYS A 101 8.15 -8.62 -13.26
N ILE A 102 6.98 -8.31 -13.76
CA ILE A 102 5.69 -8.59 -13.12
C ILE A 102 4.92 -9.44 -14.12
N GLU A 103 4.48 -10.61 -13.69
CA GLU A 103 3.79 -11.60 -14.53
C GLU A 103 2.54 -12.08 -13.79
N LEU A 104 1.48 -12.37 -14.55
CA LEU A 104 0.26 -12.97 -14.02
C LEU A 104 0.30 -14.47 -14.35
N GLU A 105 0.38 -15.31 -13.32
CA GLU A 105 0.35 -16.77 -13.46
C GLU A 105 -1.04 -17.26 -13.04
N GLN A 106 -1.77 -17.87 -13.98
CA GLN A 106 -3.05 -18.51 -13.71
C GLN A 106 -2.85 -20.01 -13.48
N ASP A 107 -3.27 -20.49 -12.32
CA ASP A 107 -3.30 -21.90 -11.96
C ASP A 107 -4.74 -22.27 -11.55
N GLY A 108 -5.49 -22.85 -12.50
CA GLY A 108 -6.91 -23.12 -12.35
C GLY A 108 -7.72 -21.85 -12.04
N ASP A 109 -8.34 -21.82 -10.85
CA ASP A 109 -9.15 -20.70 -10.36
C ASP A 109 -8.35 -19.69 -9.53
N ALA A 110 -7.02 -19.82 -9.47
CA ALA A 110 -6.13 -18.88 -8.77
C ALA A 110 -5.31 -18.07 -9.78
N LEU A 111 -5.30 -16.75 -9.60
CA LEU A 111 -4.45 -15.82 -10.33
C LEU A 111 -3.40 -15.25 -9.37
N THR A 112 -2.13 -15.52 -9.63
CA THR A 112 -1.01 -15.08 -8.79
C THR A 112 -0.22 -14.00 -9.51
N VAL A 113 0.00 -12.86 -8.83
CA VAL A 113 0.88 -11.80 -9.32
C VAL A 113 2.31 -12.10 -8.89
N LYS A 114 3.14 -12.53 -9.84
CA LYS A 114 4.55 -12.89 -9.58
C LYS A 114 5.47 -11.71 -9.86
N ILE A 115 6.25 -11.33 -8.86
CA ILE A 115 7.21 -10.23 -8.93
C ILE A 115 8.63 -10.78 -8.91
N THR A 116 9.35 -10.62 -10.01
CA THR A 116 10.80 -10.93 -10.08
C THR A 116 11.58 -9.63 -10.02
N LYS A 117 12.49 -9.52 -9.04
CA LYS A 117 13.32 -8.32 -8.81
C LYS A 117 14.80 -8.66 -8.71
N PRO A 118 15.70 -7.74 -9.09
CA PRO A 118 17.13 -7.94 -8.90
C PRO A 118 17.51 -7.90 -7.41
N ARG A 119 18.68 -8.49 -7.08
CA ARG A 119 19.23 -8.42 -5.71
C ARG A 119 19.52 -6.97 -5.33
N LYS A 120 18.90 -6.50 -4.24
CA LYS A 120 19.07 -5.14 -3.69
C LYS A 120 20.52 -4.95 -3.20
N LYS A 121 21.24 -3.97 -3.75
CA LYS A 121 22.52 -3.45 -3.22
C LYS A 121 22.24 -2.28 -2.26
N ARG A 122 23.19 -1.96 -1.35
CA ARG A 122 23.05 -0.83 -0.39
C ARG A 122 22.69 0.48 -1.12
N ARG A 123 21.95 1.36 -0.43
CA ARG A 123 21.52 2.71 -0.87
C ARG A 123 20.49 2.78 -2.02
N ARG A 124 20.02 1.65 -2.55
CA ARG A 124 18.93 1.60 -3.55
C ARG A 124 17.59 1.30 -2.88
N SER A 125 16.51 1.81 -3.45
CA SER A 125 15.14 1.52 -3.01
C SER A 125 14.31 1.12 -4.22
N ILE A 126 13.49 0.08 -4.05
CA ILE A 126 12.51 -0.36 -5.04
C ILE A 126 11.17 -0.36 -4.30
N SER A 127 10.20 0.35 -4.87
CA SER A 127 8.81 0.36 -4.42
C SER A 127 7.93 0.01 -5.60
N ILE A 128 6.92 -0.82 -5.37
CA ILE A 128 5.96 -1.23 -6.40
C ILE A 128 4.57 -0.97 -5.83
N SER A 129 3.83 -0.05 -6.47
CA SER A 129 2.43 0.22 -6.12
C SER A 129 1.51 -0.42 -7.15
N PHE A 130 0.45 -1.06 -6.68
CA PHE A 130 -0.53 -1.76 -7.49
C PHE A 130 -1.88 -1.05 -7.43
N ASN A 131 -2.47 -0.82 -8.59
CA ASN A 131 -3.90 -0.56 -8.76
C ASN A 131 -4.49 -1.72 -9.53
N ILE A 132 -5.43 -2.45 -8.92
CA ILE A 132 -6.01 -3.66 -9.46
C ILE A 132 -7.52 -3.52 -9.50
N THR A 133 -8.11 -3.79 -10.65
CA THR A 133 -9.56 -3.92 -10.80
C THR A 133 -9.89 -5.39 -11.02
N VAL A 134 -10.82 -5.92 -10.22
CA VAL A 134 -11.24 -7.33 -10.28
C VAL A 134 -12.76 -7.45 -10.31
N PRO A 135 -13.32 -8.59 -10.74
CA PRO A 135 -14.72 -8.90 -10.51
C PRO A 135 -15.07 -8.82 -9.00
N LYS A 136 -16.24 -8.28 -8.63
CA LYS A 136 -16.68 -8.20 -7.21
C LYS A 136 -16.69 -9.54 -6.49
N GLN A 137 -16.90 -10.63 -7.23
CA GLN A 137 -16.90 -11.99 -6.73
C GLN A 137 -15.49 -12.59 -6.76
N THR A 138 -14.48 -11.88 -6.26
CA THR A 138 -13.10 -12.37 -6.24
C THR A 138 -12.63 -12.54 -4.81
N ALA A 139 -12.14 -13.73 -4.45
CA ALA A 139 -11.49 -13.95 -3.17
C ALA A 139 -10.07 -13.37 -3.20
N LEU A 140 -9.62 -12.76 -2.11
CA LEU A 140 -8.33 -12.06 -2.06
C LEU A 140 -7.37 -12.70 -1.05
N GLN A 141 -6.12 -12.90 -1.46
CA GLN A 141 -5.00 -13.29 -0.61
C GLN A 141 -3.83 -12.33 -0.80
N ILE A 142 -3.76 -11.32 0.07
CA ILE A 142 -2.82 -10.20 -0.09
C ILE A 142 -1.82 -10.20 1.06
N SER A 143 -0.52 -10.15 0.74
CA SER A 143 0.55 -9.99 1.72
C SER A 143 1.43 -8.81 1.35
N SER A 144 1.75 -7.96 2.32
CA SER A 144 2.66 -6.83 2.10
C SER A 144 3.60 -6.61 3.27
N ASP A 145 4.92 -6.53 3.08
CA ASP A 145 5.80 -6.25 4.23
C ASP A 145 5.59 -4.79 4.71
N VAL A 146 5.66 -3.84 3.79
CA VAL A 146 5.51 -2.40 4.11
C VAL A 146 4.60 -1.69 3.11
N GLY A 147 3.46 -1.20 3.57
CA GLY A 147 2.55 -0.49 2.67
C GLY A 147 1.13 -0.30 3.19
N GLU A 148 0.32 0.40 2.40
CA GLU A 148 -1.11 0.45 2.62
C GLU A 148 -1.83 -0.48 1.67
N ILE A 149 -2.71 -1.32 2.22
CA ILE A 149 -3.61 -2.19 1.47
C ILE A 149 -5.00 -1.56 1.52
N ARG A 150 -5.54 -1.16 0.37
CA ARG A 150 -6.90 -0.67 0.20
C ARG A 150 -7.69 -1.68 -0.62
N ILE A 151 -8.84 -2.11 -0.10
CA ILE A 151 -9.73 -3.05 -0.77
C ILE A 151 -11.14 -2.46 -0.75
N SER A 152 -11.79 -2.40 -1.91
CA SER A 152 -13.17 -1.93 -2.03
C SER A 152 -14.06 -2.85 -2.84
N ASN A 153 -15.36 -2.89 -2.49
CA ASN A 153 -16.43 -3.51 -3.28
C ASN A 153 -16.27 -5.02 -3.54
N ILE A 154 -15.80 -5.77 -2.54
CA ILE A 154 -15.59 -7.23 -2.66
C ILE A 154 -16.67 -7.99 -1.88
N THR A 155 -17.20 -9.03 -2.52
CA THR A 155 -18.29 -9.86 -1.98
C THR A 155 -17.81 -11.23 -1.47
N GLU A 156 -16.65 -11.68 -1.91
CA GLU A 156 -16.03 -12.95 -1.48
C GLU A 156 -15.02 -12.73 -0.36
N ASN A 157 -14.39 -13.81 0.10
CA ASN A 157 -13.51 -13.81 1.27
C ASN A 157 -12.23 -13.02 1.04
N ILE A 158 -11.81 -12.28 2.07
CA ILE A 158 -10.59 -11.46 2.04
C ILE A 158 -9.64 -11.92 3.13
N LYS A 159 -8.45 -12.34 2.73
CA LYS A 159 -7.32 -12.54 3.63
C LYS A 159 -6.24 -11.52 3.26
N ALA A 160 -5.91 -10.63 4.19
CA ALA A 160 -4.87 -9.63 3.97
C ALA A 160 -3.97 -9.46 5.19
N GLN A 161 -2.67 -9.36 4.97
CA GLN A 161 -1.70 -9.15 6.04
C GLN A 161 -0.64 -8.12 5.68
N THR A 162 -0.18 -7.36 6.67
CA THR A 162 1.01 -6.52 6.52
C THR A 162 1.81 -6.37 7.80
N ASP A 163 3.13 -6.31 7.71
CA ASP A 163 3.99 -6.12 8.88
C ASP A 163 3.93 -4.66 9.34
N VAL A 164 4.02 -3.71 8.40
CA VAL A 164 3.97 -2.28 8.71
C VAL A 164 3.08 -1.53 7.72
N GLY A 165 1.98 -0.99 8.23
CA GLY A 165 1.17 -0.05 7.48
C GLY A 165 -0.31 -0.07 7.85
N LYS A 166 -1.17 0.05 6.84
CA LYS A 166 -2.61 0.18 7.08
C LYS A 166 -3.38 -0.74 6.16
N ILE A 167 -4.39 -1.41 6.70
CA ILE A 167 -5.39 -2.13 5.90
C ILE A 167 -6.70 -1.34 5.98
N SER A 168 -7.24 -0.96 4.83
CA SER A 168 -8.50 -0.25 4.69
C SER A 168 -9.44 -1.03 3.77
N CYS A 169 -10.53 -1.53 4.31
CA CYS A 169 -11.55 -2.26 3.55
C CYS A 169 -12.86 -1.47 3.54
N LYS A 170 -13.52 -1.33 2.38
CA LYS A 170 -14.77 -0.57 2.24
C LYS A 170 -15.78 -1.29 1.34
N GLU A 171 -17.06 -1.27 1.71
CA GLU A 171 -18.13 -1.95 0.98
C GLU A 171 -17.86 -3.45 0.84
N ILE A 172 -17.46 -4.10 1.94
CA ILE A 172 -17.19 -5.54 1.97
C ILE A 172 -18.46 -6.30 2.36
N SER A 173 -18.69 -7.47 1.73
CA SER A 173 -19.78 -8.38 2.10
C SER A 173 -19.32 -9.78 2.53
N GLY A 174 -18.09 -10.18 2.19
CA GLY A 174 -17.55 -11.50 2.53
C GLY A 174 -16.93 -11.60 3.92
N ASP A 175 -16.42 -12.79 4.24
CA ASP A 175 -15.66 -13.03 5.46
C ASP A 175 -14.27 -12.37 5.35
N ILE A 176 -13.76 -11.83 6.46
CA ILE A 176 -12.43 -11.19 6.48
C ILE A 176 -11.49 -11.79 7.53
N ASP A 177 -10.23 -11.97 7.14
CA ASP A 177 -9.11 -12.35 7.99
C ASP A 177 -7.95 -11.37 7.78
N LEU A 178 -7.78 -10.43 8.71
CA LEU A 178 -6.83 -9.32 8.61
C LEU A 178 -5.77 -9.39 9.72
N LYS A 179 -4.49 -9.28 9.35
CA LYS A 179 -3.36 -9.22 10.30
C LYS A 179 -2.49 -8.00 10.04
N VAL A 180 -2.23 -7.19 11.05
CA VAL A 180 -1.29 -6.05 10.95
C VAL A 180 -0.36 -6.01 12.15
N ASP A 181 0.93 -6.22 11.97
CA ASP A 181 1.85 -6.20 13.12
C ASP A 181 1.97 -4.78 13.68
N VAL A 182 2.21 -3.78 12.82
CA VAL A 182 2.24 -2.36 13.21
C VAL A 182 1.40 -1.50 12.28
N GLY A 183 0.32 -0.93 12.83
CA GLY A 183 -0.44 0.15 12.22
C GLY A 183 -1.94 0.04 12.42
N LYS A 184 -2.74 0.38 11.40
CA LYS A 184 -4.19 0.58 11.57
C LYS A 184 -5.00 -0.32 10.67
N VAL A 185 -6.13 -0.79 11.20
CA VAL A 185 -7.14 -1.51 10.43
C VAL A 185 -8.42 -0.70 10.44
N ASN A 186 -8.94 -0.36 9.26
CA ASN A 186 -10.25 0.23 9.10
C ASN A 186 -11.10 -0.63 8.17
N VAL A 187 -12.26 -1.08 8.64
CA VAL A 187 -13.16 -1.94 7.87
C VAL A 187 -14.55 -1.32 7.89
N VAL A 188 -15.15 -1.18 6.71
CA VAL A 188 -16.54 -0.75 6.55
C VAL A 188 -17.26 -1.80 5.71
N TYR A 189 -18.14 -2.56 6.34
CA TYR A 189 -19.02 -3.49 5.63
C TYR A 189 -20.08 -2.75 4.82
N SER A 190 -20.53 -3.38 3.75
CA SER A 190 -21.68 -2.89 3.00
C SER A 190 -22.97 -3.07 3.81
N LYS A 191 -23.92 -2.16 3.61
CA LYS A 191 -25.23 -2.24 4.29
C LYS A 191 -26.05 -3.46 3.88
N THR A 192 -25.76 -4.02 2.70
CA THR A 192 -26.43 -5.20 2.14
C THR A 192 -25.66 -6.49 2.38
N ALA A 193 -24.62 -6.47 3.22
CA ALA A 193 -23.85 -7.66 3.55
C ALA A 193 -24.73 -8.68 4.32
N PRO A 194 -24.43 -9.98 4.22
CA PRO A 194 -25.15 -11.02 4.96
C PRO A 194 -25.18 -10.74 6.47
N ALA A 195 -26.25 -11.18 7.14
CA ALA A 195 -26.39 -11.06 8.59
C ALA A 195 -25.29 -11.83 9.34
N ALA A 196 -24.84 -12.97 8.83
CA ALA A 196 -23.73 -13.73 9.39
C ALA A 196 -22.39 -13.06 9.05
N CYS A 197 -21.85 -12.29 10.00
CA CYS A 197 -20.55 -11.64 9.84
C CYS A 197 -19.44 -12.51 10.43
N ASN A 198 -18.53 -13.06 9.61
CA ASN A 198 -17.30 -13.66 10.11
C ASN A 198 -16.11 -12.73 9.88
N VAL A 199 -15.53 -12.27 10.98
CA VAL A 199 -14.46 -11.29 11.01
C VAL A 199 -13.40 -11.76 11.99
N ASN A 200 -12.16 -11.87 11.52
CA ASN A 200 -10.98 -12.05 12.34
C ASN A 200 -10.01 -10.90 12.04
N ILE A 201 -9.74 -10.05 13.03
CA ILE A 201 -8.77 -8.97 12.90
C ILE A 201 -7.79 -9.02 14.06
N LYS A 202 -6.50 -9.06 13.74
CA LYS A 202 -5.41 -9.08 14.73
C LYS A 202 -4.41 -7.99 14.44
N THR A 203 -4.01 -7.27 15.48
CA THR A 203 -2.89 -6.33 15.41
C THR A 203 -1.96 -6.44 16.60
N ASP A 204 -0.66 -6.23 16.45
CA ASP A 204 0.23 -6.21 17.62
C ASP A 204 0.27 -4.79 18.19
N VAL A 205 0.54 -3.80 17.33
CA VAL A 205 0.53 -2.38 17.71
C VAL A 205 -0.35 -1.58 16.76
N GLY A 206 -1.48 -1.13 17.30
CA GLY A 206 -2.30 -0.09 16.73
C GLY A 206 -3.79 -0.36 16.87
N SER A 207 -4.59 0.32 16.05
CA SER A 207 -6.03 0.45 16.28
C SER A 207 -6.85 -0.29 15.23
N ILE A 208 -7.95 -0.88 15.70
CA ILE A 208 -8.95 -1.55 14.87
C ILE A 208 -10.23 -0.72 14.93
N ASP A 209 -10.69 -0.24 13.79
CA ASP A 209 -12.00 0.41 13.64
C ASP A 209 -12.82 -0.37 12.62
N ILE A 210 -13.91 -0.98 13.07
CA ILE A 210 -14.82 -1.73 12.22
C ILE A 210 -16.21 -1.14 12.28
N THR A 211 -16.83 -0.96 11.12
CA THR A 211 -18.25 -0.63 10.95
C THR A 211 -18.97 -1.85 10.37
N ILE A 212 -19.87 -2.44 11.15
CA ILE A 212 -20.66 -3.61 10.75
C ILE A 212 -22.07 -3.18 10.26
N PRO A 213 -22.76 -4.01 9.46
CA PRO A 213 -24.12 -3.67 9.04
C PRO A 213 -25.08 -3.73 10.24
N PRO A 214 -26.16 -2.94 10.25
CA PRO A 214 -27.11 -2.90 11.37
C PRO A 214 -27.82 -4.24 11.60
N GLU A 215 -27.96 -5.05 10.55
CA GLU A 215 -28.56 -6.39 10.59
C GLU A 215 -27.55 -7.48 10.95
N CYS A 216 -26.28 -7.12 11.22
CA CYS A 216 -25.24 -8.07 11.57
C CYS A 216 -25.60 -8.85 12.83
N SER A 217 -25.41 -10.15 12.78
CA SER A 217 -25.54 -11.07 13.89
C SER A 217 -24.24 -11.81 14.13
N ALA A 218 -23.60 -11.57 15.28
CA ALA A 218 -22.31 -12.17 15.57
C ALA A 218 -22.04 -12.32 17.08
N ALA A 219 -21.37 -13.41 17.44
CA ALA A 219 -20.70 -13.53 18.72
C ALA A 219 -19.43 -12.67 18.71
N VAL A 220 -19.34 -11.71 19.63
CA VAL A 220 -18.25 -10.73 19.68
C VAL A 220 -17.25 -11.11 20.77
N GLN A 221 -15.99 -11.17 20.37
CA GLN A 221 -14.84 -11.27 21.26
C GLN A 221 -13.82 -10.21 20.85
N ALA A 222 -13.70 -9.17 21.67
CA ALA A 222 -12.66 -8.15 21.50
C ALA A 222 -11.70 -8.16 22.69
N ASN A 223 -10.39 -8.13 22.43
CA ASN A 223 -9.36 -8.06 23.48
C ASN A 223 -8.30 -7.00 23.15
N THR A 224 -7.93 -6.22 24.15
CA THR A 224 -6.76 -5.34 24.15
C THR A 224 -5.92 -5.52 25.40
N ASP A 225 -4.61 -5.71 25.29
CA ASP A 225 -3.77 -5.82 26.48
C ASP A 225 -3.47 -4.43 27.07
N VAL A 226 -3.28 -3.43 26.21
CA VAL A 226 -3.18 -2.01 26.56
C VAL A 226 -4.01 -1.15 25.60
N GLY A 227 -5.06 -0.52 26.13
CA GLY A 227 -5.90 0.40 25.37
C GLY A 227 -7.34 0.36 25.84
N SER A 228 -8.27 0.65 24.93
CA SER A 228 -9.71 0.71 25.21
C SER A 228 -10.53 0.00 24.15
N ILE A 229 -11.66 -0.55 24.55
CA ILE A 229 -12.65 -1.12 23.65
C ILE A 229 -13.89 -0.24 23.74
N THR A 230 -14.37 0.26 22.61
CA THR A 230 -15.59 1.07 22.51
C THR A 230 -16.52 0.47 21.48
N THR A 231 -17.81 0.53 21.75
CA THR A 231 -18.84 -0.01 20.88
C THR A 231 -20.05 0.90 20.87
N ASP A 232 -20.55 1.22 19.68
CA ASP A 232 -21.78 1.98 19.49
C ASP A 232 -22.99 1.04 19.24
N MET A 233 -22.74 -0.26 19.10
CA MET A 233 -23.73 -1.30 18.82
C MET A 233 -24.42 -1.84 20.09
N PRO A 234 -25.73 -2.17 20.03
CA PRO A 234 -26.45 -2.81 21.14
C PRO A 234 -25.98 -4.25 21.34
N LEU A 235 -25.15 -4.46 22.36
CA LEU A 235 -24.54 -5.75 22.70
C LEU A 235 -25.15 -6.35 23.96
N THR A 236 -25.47 -7.64 23.92
CA THR A 236 -25.71 -8.43 25.14
C THR A 236 -24.38 -8.90 25.69
N ILE A 237 -23.92 -8.29 26.77
CA ILE A 237 -22.58 -8.53 27.34
C ILE A 237 -22.62 -9.69 28.33
N LYS A 238 -21.65 -10.61 28.23
CA LYS A 238 -21.42 -11.67 29.21
C LYS A 238 -20.18 -11.34 30.04
N GLY A 239 -20.38 -11.00 31.31
CA GLY A 239 -19.29 -10.72 32.26
C GLY A 239 -18.96 -9.23 32.40
N LYS A 240 -17.72 -8.92 32.80
CA LYS A 240 -17.26 -7.54 33.02
C LYS A 240 -16.73 -6.93 31.73
N VAL A 241 -17.04 -5.66 31.50
CA VAL A 241 -16.48 -4.86 30.40
C VAL A 241 -15.18 -4.22 30.85
N GLY A 242 -14.15 -4.30 30.01
CA GLY A 242 -12.88 -3.62 30.21
C GLY A 242 -11.96 -3.86 29.03
N LYS A 243 -10.77 -4.40 29.31
CA LYS A 243 -9.80 -4.85 28.29
C LYS A 243 -10.23 -6.07 27.50
N ASN A 244 -11.20 -6.80 28.02
CA ASN A 244 -11.87 -7.91 27.37
C ASN A 244 -13.35 -7.57 27.22
N LEU A 245 -13.88 -7.76 26.02
CA LEU A 245 -15.30 -7.65 25.73
C LEU A 245 -15.76 -8.98 25.14
N ARG A 246 -16.74 -9.60 25.79
CA ARG A 246 -17.45 -10.76 25.25
C ARG A 246 -18.94 -10.45 25.26
N GLY A 247 -19.58 -10.62 24.12
CA GLY A 247 -21.00 -10.37 23.98
C GLY A 247 -21.56 -10.94 22.70
N THR A 248 -22.81 -10.61 22.44
CA THR A 248 -23.53 -11.05 21.25
C THR A 248 -24.28 -9.87 20.66
N ILE A 249 -24.18 -9.71 19.34
CA ILE A 249 -24.99 -8.81 18.52
C ILE A 249 -26.04 -9.67 17.81
N GLY A 250 -27.32 -9.27 17.90
CA GLY A 250 -28.44 -10.05 17.36
C GLY A 250 -28.52 -11.46 17.95
N ALA A 251 -28.75 -12.45 17.08
CA ALA A 251 -28.83 -13.88 17.42
C ALA A 251 -27.46 -14.60 17.62
N GLY A 252 -26.34 -13.99 17.24
CA GLY A 252 -25.00 -14.57 17.34
C GLY A 252 -24.64 -15.57 16.24
N GLU A 253 -25.13 -15.38 15.01
CA GLU A 253 -24.94 -16.33 13.90
C GLU A 253 -23.49 -16.40 13.37
N GLY A 254 -22.82 -15.24 13.29
CA GLY A 254 -21.42 -15.12 12.89
C GLY A 254 -20.43 -15.02 14.06
N LYS A 255 -19.17 -14.74 13.74
CA LYS A 255 -18.09 -14.54 14.73
C LYS A 255 -17.31 -13.26 14.43
N LEU A 256 -17.24 -12.37 15.42
CA LEU A 256 -16.44 -11.15 15.37
C LEU A 256 -15.31 -11.25 16.40
N TYR A 257 -14.12 -11.63 15.93
CA TYR A 257 -12.91 -11.72 16.75
C TYR A 257 -11.96 -10.57 16.44
N LEU A 258 -11.72 -9.71 17.43
CA LEU A 258 -10.85 -8.54 17.31
C LEU A 258 -9.79 -8.59 18.41
N ARG A 259 -8.51 -8.53 18.05
CA ARG A 259 -7.42 -8.49 19.03
C ARG A 259 -6.41 -7.42 18.67
N THR A 260 -6.04 -6.60 19.66
CA THR A 260 -4.83 -5.77 19.60
C THR A 260 -3.99 -5.99 20.84
N ASP A 261 -2.67 -6.01 20.78
CA ASP A 261 -1.87 -6.05 22.01
C ASP A 261 -1.74 -4.62 22.60
N VAL A 262 -1.45 -3.64 21.74
CA VAL A 262 -1.41 -2.22 22.12
C VAL A 262 -2.24 -1.38 21.17
N GLY A 263 -3.38 -0.90 21.65
CA GLY A 263 -4.21 0.09 20.97
C GLY A 263 -5.69 -0.07 21.26
N SER A 264 -6.50 0.71 20.55
CA SER A 264 -7.95 0.75 20.76
C SER A 264 -8.70 -0.04 19.71
N ILE A 265 -9.79 -0.68 20.15
CA ILE A 265 -10.75 -1.35 19.29
C ILE A 265 -12.05 -0.54 19.32
N ARG A 266 -12.56 -0.17 18.15
CA ARG A 266 -13.85 0.50 18.00
C ARG A 266 -14.75 -0.32 17.09
N ILE A 267 -15.95 -0.62 17.58
CA ILE A 267 -17.01 -1.31 16.85
C ILE A 267 -18.16 -0.32 16.64
N ARG A 268 -18.56 -0.09 15.39
CA ARG A 268 -19.62 0.84 14.99
C ARG A 268 -20.71 0.14 14.21
#